data_AF-A0A3R9LW86-F1
#
_entry.id   AF-A0A3R9LW86-F1
#
_cell.length_a   1.000
_cell.length_b   1.000
_cell.length_c   1.000
_cell.angle_alpha   90.00
_cell.angle_beta   90.00
_cell.angle_gamma   90.00
#
_symmetry.space_group_name_H-M   'P 1'
#
loop_
_entity.id
_entity.type
_entity.pdbx_description
1 polymer ?
#
loop_
_entity_poly.entity_id
_entity_poly.type
_entity_poly.pdbx_seq_one_letter_code
_entity_poly.pdbx_strand_id
1 'polypeptide(L)'
;MFSLLYKDILLQKKLLVFGVVYIMIMIVAFNQAAEAMFIGSIVALTYMMTLTCCAYDDKNKTDVLLNSLPINKLVVVLSRYVSVFMFAAIAVVYYVAIAFVLKLIQFPFEAAVPTLEAIIGGLVGLAFINSVYFPIFFRLGYIKSKIVNFVLFFGVFLGLGSVIPSLAKKLDSTAQEGFVYFFTSLSEIQIMAGMIAVIIILLSSSFALSLYFYKRREF
;
A
#
# COMPACT_ATOMS: atom_id res chain seq x y z
N MET A 1 -20.29 8.37 -0.16
CA MET A 1 -18.98 7.72 0.08
C MET A 1 -19.10 6.21 0.08
N PHE A 2 -19.96 5.63 0.93
CA PHE A 2 -20.17 4.18 1.02
C PHE A 2 -20.54 3.50 -0.31
N SER A 3 -21.33 4.15 -1.16
CA SER A 3 -21.65 3.63 -2.50
C SER A 3 -20.41 3.45 -3.40
N LEU A 4 -19.42 4.34 -3.30
CA LEU A 4 -18.17 4.25 -4.06
C LEU A 4 -17.30 3.10 -3.53
N LEU A 5 -17.20 2.96 -2.21
CA LEU A 5 -16.48 1.86 -1.57
C LEU A 5 -17.11 0.51 -1.91
N TYR A 6 -18.44 0.43 -1.89
CA TYR A 6 -19.18 -0.79 -2.25
C TYR A 6 -18.96 -1.17 -3.72
N LYS A 7 -19.00 -0.19 -4.64
CA LYS A 7 -18.63 -0.38 -6.05
C LYS A 7 -17.23 -1.00 -6.17
N ASP A 8 -16.26 -0.47 -5.44
CA ASP A 8 -14.88 -0.95 -5.50
C ASP A 8 -14.75 -2.41 -5.03
N ILE A 9 -15.43 -2.82 -3.95
CA ILE A 9 -15.47 -4.21 -3.48
C ILE A 9 -16.11 -5.13 -4.53
N LEU A 10 -17.23 -4.71 -5.14
CA LEU A 10 -17.93 -5.51 -6.14
C LEU A 10 -17.06 -5.79 -7.37
N LEU A 11 -16.26 -4.80 -7.80
CA LEU A 11 -15.34 -4.94 -8.94
C LEU A 11 -14.19 -5.91 -8.65
N GLN A 12 -13.83 -6.10 -7.39
CA GLN A 12 -12.70 -6.94 -6.98
C GLN A 12 -13.03 -8.42 -6.76
N LYS A 13 -14.30 -8.83 -6.84
CA LYS A 13 -14.73 -10.23 -6.56
C LYS A 13 -13.89 -11.29 -7.28
N LYS A 14 -13.54 -11.07 -8.55
CA LYS A 14 -12.69 -12.01 -9.30
C LYS A 14 -11.24 -12.02 -8.80
N LEU A 15 -10.71 -10.85 -8.44
CA LEU A 15 -9.35 -10.71 -7.93
C LEU A 15 -9.20 -11.31 -6.53
N LEU A 16 -10.25 -11.29 -5.71
CA LEU A 16 -10.24 -11.92 -4.39
C LEU A 16 -9.92 -13.42 -4.46
N VAL A 17 -10.44 -14.12 -5.49
CA VAL A 17 -10.10 -15.53 -5.74
C VAL A 17 -8.62 -15.69 -6.11
N PHE A 18 -8.09 -14.82 -6.98
CA PHE A 18 -6.67 -14.79 -7.32
C PHE A 18 -5.78 -14.41 -6.12
N GLY A 19 -6.31 -13.63 -5.18
CA GLY A 19 -5.63 -13.21 -3.95
C GLY A 19 -5.20 -14.39 -3.08
N VAL A 20 -5.98 -15.49 -3.09
CA VAL A 20 -5.60 -16.73 -2.39
C VAL A 20 -4.33 -17.32 -2.95
N VAL A 21 -4.29 -17.51 -4.28
CA VAL A 21 -3.12 -18.06 -4.98
C VAL A 21 -1.90 -17.16 -4.77
N TYR A 22 -2.12 -15.84 -4.79
CA TYR A 22 -1.04 -14.88 -4.59
C TYR A 22 -0.43 -14.95 -3.18
N ILE A 23 -1.25 -14.99 -2.13
CA ILE A 23 -0.77 -15.13 -0.75
C ILE A 23 -0.02 -16.47 -0.57
N MET A 24 -0.52 -17.55 -1.16
CA MET A 24 0.17 -18.85 -1.16
C MET A 24 1.58 -18.75 -1.74
N ILE A 25 1.74 -18.06 -2.89
CA ILE A 25 3.05 -17.84 -3.50
C ILE A 25 3.96 -17.04 -2.56
N MET A 26 3.44 -16.01 -1.89
CA MET A 26 4.23 -15.19 -0.97
C MET A 26 4.69 -15.97 0.27
N ILE A 27 3.84 -16.85 0.81
CA ILE A 27 4.21 -17.73 1.93
C ILE A 27 5.36 -18.67 1.53
N VAL A 28 5.29 -19.27 0.34
CA VAL A 28 6.36 -20.14 -0.16
C VAL A 28 7.64 -19.34 -0.46
N ALA A 29 7.52 -18.17 -1.10
CA ALA A 29 8.65 -17.36 -1.51
C ALA A 29 9.44 -16.76 -0.32
N PHE A 30 8.76 -16.39 0.75
CA PHE A 30 9.34 -15.74 1.93
C PHE A 30 9.42 -16.65 3.16
N ASN A 31 9.47 -17.98 2.96
CA ASN A 31 9.50 -18.94 4.07
C ASN A 31 10.64 -18.70 5.08
N GLN A 32 11.77 -18.12 4.64
CA GLN A 32 12.92 -17.85 5.51
C GLN A 32 12.86 -16.49 6.22
N ALA A 33 11.87 -15.64 5.90
CA ALA A 33 11.76 -14.28 6.41
C ALA A 33 10.31 -13.99 6.85
N ALA A 34 9.98 -14.39 8.08
CA ALA A 34 8.61 -14.33 8.62
C ALA A 34 7.97 -12.92 8.55
N GLU A 35 8.70 -11.87 8.93
CA GLU A 35 8.19 -10.49 8.89
C GLU A 35 7.95 -10.01 7.45
N ALA A 36 8.91 -10.27 6.55
CA ALA A 36 8.81 -9.90 5.15
C ALA A 36 7.68 -10.67 4.44
N MET A 37 7.40 -11.90 4.86
CA MET A 37 6.30 -12.72 4.34
C MET A 37 4.95 -12.03 4.56
N PHE A 38 4.66 -11.61 5.79
CA PHE A 38 3.39 -10.98 6.13
C PHE A 38 3.26 -9.60 5.47
N ILE A 39 4.27 -8.74 5.66
CA ILE A 39 4.29 -7.37 5.11
C ILE A 39 4.17 -7.43 3.59
N GLY A 40 4.96 -8.29 2.95
CA GLY A 40 4.95 -8.47 1.51
C GLY A 40 3.60 -8.92 0.99
N SER A 41 2.97 -9.90 1.63
CA SER A 41 1.66 -10.42 1.24
C SER A 41 0.59 -9.33 1.26
N ILE A 42 0.52 -8.55 2.33
CA ILE A 42 -0.48 -7.48 2.48
C ILE A 42 -0.23 -6.34 1.52
N VAL A 43 1.01 -5.85 1.46
CA VAL A 43 1.37 -4.69 0.63
C VAL A 43 1.10 -5.01 -0.84
N ALA A 44 1.48 -6.21 -1.29
CA ALA A 44 1.33 -6.62 -2.67
C ALA A 44 -0.12 -6.93 -3.07
N LEU A 45 -0.89 -7.61 -2.21
CA LEU A 45 -2.30 -7.87 -2.49
C LEU A 45 -3.10 -6.55 -2.54
N THR A 46 -2.86 -5.66 -1.57
CA THR A 46 -3.47 -4.32 -1.54
C THR A 46 -3.08 -3.51 -2.77
N TYR A 47 -1.81 -3.57 -3.19
CA TYR A 47 -1.31 -2.94 -4.41
C TYR A 47 -2.06 -3.43 -5.65
N MET A 48 -2.22 -4.76 -5.81
CA MET A 48 -2.96 -5.33 -6.93
C MET A 48 -4.43 -4.89 -6.92
N MET A 49 -5.06 -4.89 -5.75
CA MET A 49 -6.45 -4.45 -5.55
C MET A 49 -6.63 -2.97 -5.93
N THR A 50 -5.72 -2.09 -5.52
CA THR A 50 -5.74 -0.67 -5.88
C THR A 50 -5.50 -0.46 -7.37
N LEU A 51 -4.50 -1.13 -7.95
CA LEU A 51 -4.15 -0.98 -9.36
C LEU A 51 -5.29 -1.44 -10.28
N THR A 52 -5.93 -2.57 -9.96
CA THR A 52 -7.06 -3.09 -10.74
C THR A 52 -8.28 -2.19 -10.62
N CYS A 53 -8.55 -1.65 -9.43
CA CYS A 53 -9.62 -0.67 -9.24
C CYS A 53 -9.42 0.55 -10.16
N CYS A 54 -8.24 1.17 -10.11
CA CYS A 54 -7.87 2.27 -11.00
C CYS A 54 -7.95 1.91 -12.49
N ALA A 55 -7.60 0.67 -12.87
CA ALA A 55 -7.70 0.19 -14.25
C ALA A 55 -9.15 0.09 -14.74
N TYR A 56 -10.05 -0.42 -13.89
CA TYR A 56 -11.48 -0.49 -14.22
C TYR A 56 -12.11 0.89 -14.31
N ASP A 57 -11.68 1.83 -13.48
CA ASP A 57 -12.20 3.20 -13.54
C ASP A 57 -11.83 3.90 -14.84
N ASP A 58 -10.59 3.74 -15.30
CA ASP A 58 -10.12 4.28 -16.58
C ASP A 58 -10.82 3.60 -17.77
N LYS A 59 -10.90 2.26 -17.74
CA LYS A 59 -11.59 1.47 -18.78
C LYS A 59 -13.05 1.86 -18.96
N ASN A 60 -13.75 2.12 -17.85
CA ASN A 60 -15.17 2.46 -17.86
C ASN A 60 -15.42 3.98 -17.92
N LYS A 61 -14.38 4.81 -18.10
CA LYS A 61 -14.46 6.28 -18.04
C LYS A 61 -15.24 6.77 -16.82
N THR A 62 -15.01 6.14 -15.67
CA THR A 62 -15.76 6.37 -14.44
C THR A 62 -15.67 7.82 -13.98
N ASP A 63 -14.56 8.50 -14.27
CA ASP A 63 -14.40 9.94 -13.97
C ASP A 63 -15.49 10.79 -14.67
N VAL A 64 -15.80 10.51 -15.94
CA VAL A 64 -16.86 11.22 -16.70
C VAL A 64 -18.23 10.96 -16.09
N LEU A 65 -18.51 9.69 -15.76
CA LEU A 65 -19.75 9.29 -15.09
C LEU A 65 -19.91 9.99 -13.74
N LEU A 66 -18.87 10.00 -12.91
CA LEU A 66 -18.91 10.63 -11.59
C LEU A 66 -19.07 12.15 -11.66
N ASN A 67 -18.56 12.81 -12.70
CA ASN A 67 -18.77 14.24 -12.91
C ASN A 67 -20.17 14.59 -13.41
N SER A 68 -20.88 13.65 -14.05
CA SER A 68 -22.29 13.84 -14.43
C SER A 68 -23.26 13.71 -13.25
N LEU A 69 -22.78 13.18 -12.12
CA LEU A 69 -23.56 13.03 -10.90
C LEU A 69 -23.31 14.22 -9.94
N PRO A 70 -24.27 14.57 -9.07
CA PRO A 70 -24.12 15.62 -8.06
C PRO A 70 -23.23 15.15 -6.88
N ILE A 71 -22.04 14.63 -7.18
CA ILE A 71 -21.08 14.11 -6.20
C ILE A 71 -19.92 15.11 -6.07
N ASN A 72 -19.59 15.47 -4.82
CA ASN A 72 -18.46 16.35 -4.57
C ASN A 72 -17.14 15.67 -4.96
N LYS A 73 -16.30 16.39 -5.72
CA LYS A 73 -14.95 15.97 -6.09
C LYS A 73 -14.10 15.54 -4.89
N LEU A 74 -14.29 16.17 -3.72
CA LEU A 74 -13.63 15.77 -2.47
C LEU A 74 -13.96 14.34 -2.07
N VAL A 75 -15.24 13.95 -2.17
CA VAL A 75 -15.70 12.61 -1.83
C VAL A 75 -15.09 11.55 -2.74
N VAL A 76 -14.92 11.87 -4.03
CA VAL A 76 -14.27 10.97 -4.99
C VAL A 76 -12.82 10.73 -4.59
N VAL A 77 -12.04 11.79 -4.33
CA VAL A 77 -10.64 11.64 -3.93
C VAL A 77 -10.53 10.90 -2.59
N LEU A 78 -11.30 11.32 -1.59
CA LEU A 78 -11.24 10.72 -0.25
C LEU A 78 -11.62 9.24 -0.28
N SER A 79 -12.62 8.86 -1.09
CA SER A 79 -12.97 7.45 -1.25
C SER A 79 -11.81 6.58 -1.71
N ARG A 80 -10.88 7.09 -2.53
CA ARG A 80 -9.69 6.32 -2.98
C ARG A 80 -8.70 6.05 -1.87
N TYR A 81 -8.41 7.06 -1.05
CA TYR A 81 -7.51 6.88 0.08
C TYR A 81 -8.11 5.89 1.09
N VAL A 82 -9.42 5.97 1.34
CA VAL A 82 -10.12 5.02 2.23
C VAL A 82 -10.16 3.61 1.64
N SER A 83 -10.36 3.46 0.32
CA SER A 83 -10.35 2.16 -0.35
C SER A 83 -9.04 1.40 -0.13
N VAL A 84 -7.89 2.08 -0.07
CA VAL A 84 -6.60 1.41 0.21
C VAL A 84 -6.58 0.75 1.57
N PHE A 85 -6.99 1.46 2.62
CA PHE A 85 -7.02 0.89 3.98
C PHE A 85 -8.07 -0.22 4.10
N MET A 86 -9.19 -0.08 3.39
CA MET A 86 -10.19 -1.14 3.29
C MET A 86 -9.63 -2.40 2.61
N PHE A 87 -8.90 -2.25 1.50
CA PHE A 87 -8.25 -3.38 0.83
C PHE A 87 -7.13 -4.00 1.69
N ALA A 88 -6.39 -3.19 2.44
CA ALA A 88 -5.40 -3.68 3.41
C ALA A 88 -6.05 -4.53 4.50
N ALA A 89 -7.19 -4.09 5.05
CA ALA A 89 -7.94 -4.88 6.02
C ALA A 89 -8.43 -6.22 5.42
N ILE A 90 -8.93 -6.20 4.18
CA ILE A 90 -9.32 -7.43 3.47
C ILE A 90 -8.09 -8.35 3.29
N ALA A 91 -6.94 -7.81 2.91
CA ALA A 91 -5.70 -8.57 2.72
C ALA A 91 -5.22 -9.22 4.02
N VAL A 92 -5.30 -8.52 5.16
CA VAL A 92 -4.99 -9.08 6.49
C VAL A 92 -5.92 -10.26 6.81
N VAL A 93 -7.23 -10.09 6.63
CA VAL A 93 -8.22 -11.15 6.89
C VAL A 93 -7.95 -12.36 6.00
N TYR A 94 -7.65 -12.14 4.72
CA TYR A 94 -7.28 -13.20 3.79
C TYR A 94 -6.02 -13.95 4.22
N TYR A 95 -4.97 -13.22 4.62
CA TYR A 95 -3.74 -13.82 5.08
C TYR A 95 -3.97 -14.70 6.32
N VAL A 96 -4.70 -14.20 7.32
CA VAL A 96 -5.01 -14.95 8.55
C VAL A 96 -5.84 -16.19 8.23
N ALA A 97 -6.85 -16.08 7.36
CA ALA A 97 -7.66 -17.22 6.94
C ALA A 97 -6.82 -18.30 6.25
N ILE A 98 -5.93 -17.90 5.34
CA ILE A 98 -5.04 -18.84 4.62
C ILE A 98 -4.04 -19.47 5.59
N ALA A 99 -3.39 -18.67 6.45
CA ALA A 99 -2.47 -19.16 7.46
C ALA A 99 -3.12 -20.21 8.38
N PHE A 100 -4.37 -19.97 8.78
CA PHE A 100 -5.15 -20.92 9.57
C PHE A 100 -5.42 -22.23 8.82
N VAL A 101 -5.85 -22.15 7.56
CA VAL A 101 -6.08 -23.34 6.72
C VAL A 101 -4.78 -24.13 6.50
N LEU A 102 -3.66 -23.46 6.24
CA LEU A 102 -2.35 -24.09 6.07
C LEU A 102 -1.89 -24.84 7.32
N LYS A 103 -2.15 -24.26 8.49
CA LYS A 103 -1.87 -24.90 9.77
C LYS A 103 -2.71 -26.17 9.99
N LEU A 104 -3.99 -26.15 9.59
CA LEU A 104 -4.88 -27.31 9.70
C LEU A 104 -4.45 -28.49 8.82
N ILE A 105 -3.97 -28.23 7.61
CA ILE A 105 -3.53 -29.26 6.68
C ILE A 105 -2.07 -29.71 6.90
N GLN A 106 -1.41 -29.21 7.95
CA GLN A 106 0.01 -29.46 8.25
C GLN A 106 0.92 -29.21 7.03
N PHE A 107 0.69 -28.10 6.34
CA PHE A 107 1.49 -27.72 5.18
C PHE A 107 2.96 -27.53 5.59
N PRO A 108 3.95 -27.93 4.77
CA PRO A 108 5.37 -27.89 5.15
C PRO A 108 5.94 -26.48 5.33
N PHE A 109 5.21 -25.44 4.93
CA PHE A 109 5.60 -24.05 5.07
C PHE A 109 4.75 -23.37 6.16
N GLU A 110 5.40 -22.85 7.19
CA GLU A 110 4.71 -22.16 8.28
C GLU A 110 4.42 -20.71 7.89
N ALA A 111 3.14 -20.33 7.92
CA ALA A 111 2.75 -18.94 7.77
C ALA A 111 3.10 -18.15 9.04
N ALA A 112 3.74 -17.00 8.87
CA ALA A 112 4.11 -16.12 9.97
C ALA A 112 2.88 -15.62 10.74
N VAL A 113 3.00 -15.53 12.06
CA VAL A 113 1.94 -14.92 12.89
C VAL A 113 1.98 -13.41 12.71
N PRO A 114 0.86 -12.73 12.39
CA PRO A 114 0.80 -11.29 12.29
C PRO A 114 1.18 -10.61 13.62
N THR A 115 2.31 -9.90 13.65
CA THR A 115 2.68 -9.04 14.77
C THR A 115 2.15 -7.62 14.56
N LEU A 116 1.95 -6.89 15.65
CA LEU A 116 1.46 -5.50 15.59
C LEU A 116 2.44 -4.60 14.82
N GLU A 117 3.74 -4.81 15.02
CA GLU A 117 4.82 -4.12 14.31
C GLU A 117 4.77 -4.36 12.81
N ALA A 118 4.55 -5.62 12.38
CA ALA A 118 4.46 -5.95 10.96
C ALA A 118 3.19 -5.37 10.31
N ILE A 119 2.07 -5.30 11.04
CA ILE A 119 0.86 -4.61 10.57
C ILE A 119 1.13 -3.11 10.38
N ILE A 120 1.73 -2.46 11.37
CA ILE A 120 2.05 -1.04 11.30
C ILE A 120 3.03 -0.79 10.16
N GLY A 121 4.11 -1.56 10.05
CA GLY A 121 5.10 -1.47 8.97
C GLY A 121 4.48 -1.65 7.58
N GLY A 122 3.57 -2.61 7.42
CA GLY A 122 2.81 -2.80 6.18
C GLY A 122 1.91 -1.61 5.84
N LEU A 123 1.20 -1.05 6.82
CA LEU A 123 0.37 0.13 6.64
C LEU A 123 1.21 1.38 6.30
N VAL A 124 2.37 1.54 6.93
CA VAL A 124 3.34 2.60 6.64
C VAL A 124 3.81 2.51 5.19
N GLY A 125 4.25 1.32 4.77
CA GLY A 125 4.71 1.08 3.40
C GLY A 125 3.61 1.33 2.37
N LEU A 126 2.39 0.89 2.66
CA LEU A 126 1.23 1.16 1.82
C LEU A 126 0.90 2.65 1.73
N ALA A 127 0.88 3.35 2.86
CA ALA A 127 0.61 4.77 2.90
C ALA A 127 1.66 5.55 2.07
N PHE A 128 2.93 5.20 2.21
CA PHE A 128 4.03 5.78 1.43
C PHE A 128 3.83 5.57 -0.08
N ILE A 129 3.64 4.34 -0.54
CA ILE A 129 3.44 4.03 -1.97
C ILE A 129 2.23 4.80 -2.52
N ASN A 130 1.10 4.77 -1.82
CA ASN A 130 -0.13 5.41 -2.28
C ASN A 130 -0.07 6.94 -2.20
N SER A 131 0.69 7.50 -1.27
CA SER A 131 0.92 8.95 -1.16
C SER A 131 1.56 9.53 -2.42
N VAL A 132 2.45 8.77 -3.08
CA VAL A 132 3.09 9.21 -4.32
C VAL A 132 2.24 8.85 -5.53
N TYR A 133 1.61 7.66 -5.51
CA TYR A 133 0.81 7.17 -6.63
C TYR A 133 -0.45 8.01 -6.89
N PHE A 134 -1.25 8.35 -5.87
CA PHE A 134 -2.55 8.98 -6.09
C PHE A 134 -2.49 10.37 -6.73
N PRO A 135 -1.61 11.30 -6.32
CA PRO A 135 -1.50 12.59 -6.99
C PRO A 135 -1.19 12.46 -8.48
N ILE A 136 -0.34 11.48 -8.83
CA ILE A 136 0.06 11.20 -10.20
C ILE A 136 -1.10 10.56 -10.98
N PHE A 137 -1.83 9.63 -10.36
CA PHE A 137 -3.04 9.05 -10.92
C PHE A 137 -4.09 10.12 -11.25
N PHE A 138 -4.40 11.02 -10.30
CA PHE A 138 -5.38 12.09 -10.52
C PHE A 138 -4.92 13.14 -11.54
N ARG A 139 -3.61 13.33 -11.73
CA ARG A 139 -3.06 14.26 -12.71
C ARG A 139 -2.98 13.68 -14.13
N LEU A 140 -2.51 12.44 -14.28
CA LEU A 140 -2.11 11.87 -15.57
C LEU A 140 -3.02 10.73 -16.06
N GLY A 141 -3.99 10.29 -15.24
CA GLY A 141 -4.81 9.12 -15.51
C GLY A 141 -4.09 7.79 -15.28
N TYR A 142 -4.77 6.67 -15.55
CA TYR A 142 -4.25 5.34 -15.24
C TYR A 142 -3.05 4.94 -16.11
N ILE A 143 -3.10 5.18 -17.42
CA ILE A 143 -2.10 4.68 -18.38
C ILE A 143 -0.68 5.11 -18.00
N LYS A 144 -0.49 6.38 -17.65
CA LYS A 144 0.82 6.92 -17.26
C LYS A 144 1.17 6.61 -15.81
N SER A 145 0.19 6.60 -14.90
CA SER A 145 0.43 6.32 -13.48
C SER A 145 0.74 4.85 -13.20
N LYS A 146 0.33 3.90 -14.04
CA LYS A 146 0.67 2.48 -13.89
C LYS A 146 2.18 2.25 -13.87
N ILE A 147 2.94 2.89 -14.77
CA ILE A 147 4.40 2.76 -14.83
C ILE A 147 5.02 3.31 -13.55
N VAL A 148 4.55 4.47 -13.09
CA VAL A 148 5.04 5.07 -11.84
C VAL A 148 4.73 4.16 -10.64
N ASN A 149 3.54 3.59 -10.57
CA ASN A 149 3.18 2.67 -9.48
C ASN A 149 4.02 1.39 -9.52
N PHE A 150 4.34 0.88 -10.71
CA PHE A 150 5.23 -0.28 -10.89
C PHE A 150 6.64 0.05 -10.39
N VAL A 151 7.21 1.18 -10.79
CA VAL A 151 8.53 1.63 -10.35
C VAL A 151 8.56 1.89 -8.84
N LEU A 152 7.51 2.49 -8.28
CA LEU A 152 7.41 2.71 -6.83
C LEU A 152 7.33 1.39 -6.06
N PHE A 153 6.46 0.48 -6.49
CA PHE A 153 6.28 -0.81 -5.82
C PHE A 153 7.58 -1.61 -5.84
N PHE A 154 8.17 -1.85 -7.01
CA PHE A 154 9.43 -2.61 -7.11
C PHE A 154 10.62 -1.84 -6.54
N GLY A 155 10.65 -0.52 -6.65
CA GLY A 155 11.70 0.32 -6.07
C GLY A 155 11.68 0.32 -4.54
N VAL A 156 10.50 0.33 -3.92
CA VAL A 156 10.37 0.21 -2.47
C VAL A 156 10.64 -1.23 -2.03
N PHE A 157 10.05 -2.22 -2.72
CA PHE A 157 10.08 -3.62 -2.30
C PHE A 157 11.43 -4.32 -2.56
N LEU A 158 12.09 -4.04 -3.70
CA LEU A 158 13.42 -4.57 -4.03
C LEU A 158 14.55 -3.59 -3.71
N GLY A 159 14.30 -2.30 -3.91
CA GLY A 159 15.33 -1.27 -3.80
C GLY A 159 15.70 -0.97 -2.35
N LEU A 160 14.76 -0.82 -1.41
CA LEU A 160 15.14 -0.47 -0.03
C LEU A 160 16.04 -1.53 0.62
N GLY A 161 15.78 -2.82 0.40
CA GLY A 161 16.58 -3.90 0.98
C GLY A 161 18.03 -3.99 0.46
N SER A 162 18.30 -3.50 -0.76
CA SER A 162 19.63 -3.58 -1.40
C SER A 162 20.36 -2.23 -1.44
N VAL A 163 19.61 -1.13 -1.58
CA VAL A 163 20.11 0.23 -1.73
C VAL A 163 20.42 0.85 -0.37
N ILE A 164 19.63 0.61 0.69
CA ILE A 164 19.91 1.16 2.03
C ILE A 164 21.26 0.68 2.57
N PRO A 165 21.59 -0.63 2.58
CA PRO A 165 22.90 -1.09 3.07
C PRO A 165 24.07 -0.55 2.22
N SER A 166 23.84 -0.35 0.92
CA SER A 166 24.85 0.16 -0.01
C SER A 166 25.07 1.67 0.13
N LEU A 167 24.02 2.44 0.41
CA LEU A 167 24.10 3.86 0.76
C LEU A 167 24.73 4.04 2.14
N ALA A 168 24.34 3.22 3.12
CA ALA A 168 24.93 3.22 4.46
C ALA A 168 26.45 3.05 4.36
N LYS A 169 26.94 2.04 3.63
CA LYS A 169 28.39 1.85 3.41
C LYS A 169 29.12 3.01 2.73
N LYS A 170 28.42 3.90 2.01
CA LYS A 170 29.00 5.06 1.32
C LYS A 170 28.96 6.35 2.14
N LEU A 171 28.21 6.40 3.24
CA LEU A 171 28.20 7.53 4.15
C LEU A 171 29.45 7.51 5.02
N ASP A 172 30.00 8.66 5.37
CA ASP A 172 31.09 8.75 6.34
C ASP A 172 30.67 8.13 7.68
N SER A 173 31.62 7.49 8.37
CA SER A 173 31.36 6.76 9.62
C SER A 173 30.71 7.65 10.70
N THR A 174 31.09 8.93 10.78
CA THR A 174 30.49 9.92 11.69
C THR A 174 29.03 10.24 11.39
N ALA A 175 28.62 10.26 10.12
CA ALA A 175 27.22 10.49 9.74
C ALA A 175 26.37 9.24 10.04
N GLN A 176 26.91 8.05 9.80
CA GLN A 176 26.24 6.80 10.17
C GLN A 176 26.05 6.69 11.69
N GLU A 177 27.11 6.97 12.46
CA GLU A 177 27.07 6.93 13.92
C GLU A 177 26.10 7.96 14.50
N GLY A 178 26.04 9.17 13.94
CA GLY A 178 25.07 10.19 14.35
C GLY A 178 23.61 9.78 14.08
N PHE A 179 23.35 9.14 12.93
CA PHE A 179 22.01 8.62 12.61
C PHE A 179 21.62 7.46 13.54
N VAL A 180 22.53 6.51 13.75
CA VAL A 180 22.28 5.38 14.66
C VAL A 180 22.05 5.91 16.08
N TYR A 181 22.90 6.81 16.57
CA TYR A 181 22.76 7.41 17.90
C TYR A 181 21.41 8.11 18.08
N PHE A 182 20.97 8.88 17.08
CA PHE A 182 19.66 9.53 17.09
C PHE A 182 18.53 8.52 17.28
N PHE A 183 18.48 7.45 16.48
CA PHE A 183 17.44 6.44 16.61
C PHE A 183 17.56 5.60 17.89
N THR A 184 18.77 5.29 18.36
CA THR A 184 18.98 4.54 19.60
C THR A 184 18.70 5.36 20.87
N SER A 185 18.74 6.69 20.77
CA SER A 185 18.44 7.60 21.89
C SER A 185 16.94 7.81 22.11
N LEU A 186 16.12 7.46 21.11
CA LEU A 186 14.67 7.57 21.17
C LEU A 186 14.07 6.28 21.73
N SER A 187 12.99 6.40 22.48
CA SER A 187 12.21 5.22 22.88
C SER A 187 11.45 4.63 21.69
N GLU A 188 11.16 3.33 21.70
CA GLU A 188 10.37 2.66 20.65
C GLU A 188 9.04 3.38 20.38
N ILE A 189 8.39 3.89 21.43
CA ILE A 189 7.16 4.66 21.34
C ILE A 189 7.38 5.99 20.59
N GLN A 190 8.49 6.69 20.83
CA GLN A 190 8.82 7.94 20.14
C GLN A 190 9.10 7.70 18.66
N ILE A 191 9.81 6.62 18.32
CA ILE A 191 10.09 6.25 16.94
C ILE A 191 8.77 5.92 16.22
N MET A 192 7.91 5.11 16.83
CA MET A 192 6.60 4.75 16.26
C MET A 192 5.70 5.98 16.09
N ALA A 193 5.62 6.85 17.08
CA ALA A 193 4.86 8.10 17.00
C ALA A 193 5.40 9.03 15.89
N GLY A 194 6.72 9.12 15.76
CA GLY A 194 7.39 9.88 14.69
C GLY A 194 7.04 9.35 13.30
N MET A 195 7.08 8.03 13.09
CA MET A 195 6.68 7.41 11.82
C MET A 195 5.22 7.72 11.48
N ILE A 196 4.31 7.58 12.44
CA ILE A 196 2.88 7.87 12.25
C ILE A 196 2.69 9.36 11.88
N ALA A 197 3.38 10.27 12.56
CA ALA A 197 3.30 11.71 12.26
C ALA A 197 3.76 12.03 10.82
N VAL A 198 4.90 11.46 10.40
CA VAL A 198 5.43 11.62 9.03
C VAL A 198 4.43 11.11 8.00
N ILE A 199 3.82 9.95 8.24
CA ILE A 199 2.82 9.36 7.34
C ILE A 199 1.58 10.24 7.23
N ILE A 200 1.08 10.78 8.35
CA ILE A 200 -0.08 11.68 8.34
C ILE A 200 0.22 12.92 7.50
N ILE A 201 1.42 13.50 7.64
CA ILE A 201 1.85 14.67 6.86
C ILE A 201 1.94 14.31 5.36
N LEU A 202 2.52 13.15 5.03
CA LEU A 202 2.64 12.67 3.65
C LEU A 202 1.26 12.41 3.03
N LEU A 203 0.36 11.75 3.73
CA LEU A 203 -1.00 11.49 3.25
C LEU A 203 -1.80 12.77 3.09
N SER A 204 -1.67 13.72 4.03
CA SER A 204 -2.38 15.00 3.98
C SER A 204 -1.91 15.85 2.80
N SER A 205 -0.60 15.96 2.60
CA SER A 205 -0.01 16.69 1.46
C SER A 205 -0.36 16.01 0.13
N SER A 206 -0.27 14.69 0.08
CA SER A 206 -0.71 13.88 -1.06
C SER A 206 -2.19 14.10 -1.39
N PHE A 207 -3.07 14.07 -0.39
CA PHE A 207 -4.50 14.29 -0.57
C PHE A 207 -4.80 15.69 -1.12
N ALA A 208 -4.14 16.72 -0.59
CA ALA A 208 -4.28 18.09 -1.08
C ALA A 208 -3.87 18.22 -2.56
N LEU A 209 -2.75 17.61 -2.95
CA LEU A 209 -2.28 17.57 -4.34
C LEU A 209 -3.26 16.82 -5.25
N SER A 210 -3.72 15.64 -4.82
CA SER A 210 -4.72 14.84 -5.54
C SER A 210 -6.00 15.62 -5.78
N LEU A 211 -6.51 16.31 -4.75
CA LEU A 211 -7.72 17.13 -4.84
C LEU A 211 -7.52 18.33 -5.79
N TYR A 212 -6.36 18.97 -5.70
CA TYR A 212 -6.00 20.07 -6.59
C TYR A 212 -5.98 19.65 -8.06
N PHE A 213 -5.33 18.54 -8.38
CA PHE A 213 -5.27 18.03 -9.75
C PHE A 213 -6.65 17.59 -10.25
N TYR A 214 -7.44 16.91 -9.43
CA TYR A 214 -8.77 16.45 -9.83
C TYR A 214 -9.76 17.62 -10.05
N LYS A 215 -9.65 18.71 -9.28
CA LYS A 215 -10.48 19.91 -9.49
C LYS A 215 -10.20 20.60 -10.82
N ARG A 216 -8.93 20.68 -11.22
CA ARG A 216 -8.45 21.36 -12.44
C ARG A 216 -8.52 20.53 -13.70
N ARG A 217 -8.88 19.25 -13.59
CA ARG A 217 -9.03 18.38 -14.76
C ARG A 217 -10.30 18.81 -15.51
N GLU A 218 -10.10 19.33 -16.71
CA GLU A 218 -11.18 19.58 -17.67
C GLU A 218 -11.58 18.22 -18.28
N PHE A 219 -12.88 17.97 -18.35
CA PHE A 219 -13.49 16.72 -18.81
C PHE A 219 -14.33 16.98 -20.05
#